data_AF-A0AAI9ER57-F1
#
_entry.id   AF-A0AAI9ER57-F1
#
_cell.length_a   1.000
_cell.length_b   1.000
_cell.length_c   1.000
_cell.angle_alpha   90.00
_cell.angle_beta   90.00
_cell.angle_gamma   90.00
#
_symmetry.space_group_name_H-M   'P 1'
#
loop_
_entity.id
_entity.type
_entity.pdbx_description
1 polymer ?
#
loop_
_entity_poly.entity_id
_entity_poly.type
_entity_poly.pdbx_seq_one_letter_code
_entity_poly.pdbx_strand_id
1 'polypeptide(L)'
;MTTWRAALVALIATAFLFLLLNRNHLANKVDKTEAELVTEQATNVALGNIIDAYQANDAANRASTTRQLENERKLRNESDERLRRFKASAESDDCSIKPLPDASIVILQE
;
A
#
# COMPACT_ATOMS: atom_id res chain seq x y z
N MET A 1 24.25 -1.48 -74.48
CA MET A 1 23.28 -0.71 -73.66
C MET A 1 23.77 0.72 -73.58
N THR A 2 22.91 1.71 -73.85
CA THR A 2 23.29 3.13 -73.81
C THR A 2 23.58 3.57 -72.37
N THR A 3 24.64 4.36 -72.17
CA THR A 3 25.15 4.81 -70.84
C THR A 3 24.07 5.40 -69.94
N TRP A 4 23.09 6.11 -70.50
CA TRP A 4 21.97 6.71 -69.75
C TRP A 4 21.05 5.68 -69.09
N ARG A 5 20.84 4.50 -69.72
CA ARG A 5 20.01 3.43 -69.15
C ARG A 5 20.69 2.80 -67.94
N ALA A 6 22.01 2.61 -68.00
CA ALA A 6 22.78 2.11 -66.87
C ALA A 6 22.75 3.08 -65.68
N ALA A 7 22.87 4.39 -65.94
CA ALA A 7 22.78 5.42 -64.90
C ALA A 7 21.39 5.45 -64.23
N LEU A 8 20.31 5.32 -65.00
CA LEU A 8 18.95 5.27 -64.46
C LEU A 8 18.71 4.04 -63.57
N VAL A 9 19.16 2.86 -64.01
CA VAL A 9 19.06 1.62 -63.23
C VAL A 9 19.85 1.75 -61.93
N ALA A 10 21.06 2.32 -61.96
CA ALA A 10 21.87 2.54 -60.76
C ALA A 10 21.18 3.47 -59.76
N LEU A 11 20.57 4.56 -60.23
CA LEU A 11 19.81 5.49 -59.37
C LEU A 11 18.60 4.80 -58.73
N ILE A 12 17.82 4.06 -59.51
CA ILE A 12 16.65 3.34 -58.98
C ILE A 12 17.08 2.28 -57.97
N ALA A 13 18.12 1.50 -58.26
CA ALA A 13 18.65 0.50 -57.34
C ALA A 13 19.13 1.13 -56.02
N THR A 14 19.80 2.27 -56.10
CA THR A 14 20.28 3.00 -54.91
C THR A 14 19.11 3.54 -54.08
N ALA A 15 18.11 4.15 -54.73
CA ALA A 15 16.90 4.62 -54.04
C ALA A 15 16.13 3.48 -53.38
N PHE A 16 16.00 2.34 -54.05
CA PHE A 16 15.34 1.16 -53.52
C PHE A 16 16.09 0.58 -52.31
N LEU A 17 17.42 0.49 -52.39
CA LEU A 17 18.25 0.05 -51.28
C LEU A 17 18.12 0.99 -50.07
N PHE A 18 18.12 2.30 -50.30
CA PHE A 18 17.93 3.29 -49.24
C PHE A 18 16.57 3.13 -48.54
N LEU A 19 15.50 2.93 -49.31
CA LEU A 19 14.16 2.69 -48.76
C LEU A 19 14.10 1.40 -47.94
N LEU A 20 14.72 0.32 -48.41
CA LEU A 20 14.80 -0.94 -47.67
C LEU A 20 15.55 -0.80 -46.34
N LEU A 21 16.71 -0.15 -46.36
CA LEU A 21 17.50 0.10 -45.15
C LEU A 21 16.73 0.98 -44.16
N ASN A 22 16.07 2.03 -44.64
CA ASN A 22 15.26 2.90 -43.80
C ASN A 22 14.07 2.16 -43.18
N ARG A 23 13.37 1.32 -43.97
CA ARG A 23 12.27 0.48 -43.47
C ARG A 23 12.76 -0.47 -42.38
N ASN A 24 13.91 -1.13 -42.59
CA ASN A 24 14.47 -2.05 -41.61
C ASN A 24 14.90 -1.34 -40.32
N HIS A 25 15.53 -0.17 -40.43
CA HIS A 25 15.90 0.64 -39.29
C HIS A 25 14.67 1.09 -38.50
N LEU A 26 13.61 1.54 -39.19
CA LEU A 26 12.37 1.98 -38.55
C LEU A 26 11.64 0.83 -37.87
N ALA A 27 11.52 -0.33 -38.53
CA ALA A 27 10.94 -1.54 -37.94
C ALA A 27 11.66 -1.95 -36.66
N ASN A 28 13.01 -2.02 -36.69
CA ASN A 28 13.81 -2.34 -35.51
C ASN A 28 13.65 -1.31 -34.38
N LYS A 29 13.43 -0.03 -34.70
CA LYS A 29 13.15 0.98 -33.68
C LYS A 29 11.77 0.75 -33.05
N VAL A 30 10.74 0.48 -33.87
CA VAL A 30 9.38 0.19 -33.40
C VAL A 30 9.39 -1.04 -32.50
N ASP A 31 9.96 -2.16 -32.94
CA ASP A 31 10.00 -3.41 -32.17
C ASP A 31 10.66 -3.21 -30.80
N LYS A 32 11.77 -2.45 -30.75
CA LYS A 32 12.44 -2.12 -29.49
C LYS A 32 11.57 -1.28 -28.57
N THR A 33 10.95 -0.22 -29.10
CA THR A 33 10.07 0.64 -28.30
C THR A 33 8.85 -0.11 -27.80
N GLU A 34 8.27 -1.01 -28.60
CA GLU A 34 7.15 -1.83 -28.17
C GLU A 34 7.56 -2.81 -27.08
N ALA A 35 8.74 -3.44 -27.19
CA ALA A 35 9.25 -4.33 -26.14
C ALA A 35 9.49 -3.58 -24.82
N GLU A 36 10.06 -2.36 -24.88
CA GLU A 36 10.24 -1.50 -23.71
C GLU A 36 8.89 -1.11 -23.09
N LEU A 37 7.93 -0.67 -23.92
CA LEU A 37 6.59 -0.30 -23.48
C LEU A 37 5.83 -1.46 -22.83
N VAL A 38 5.91 -2.67 -23.39
CA VAL A 38 5.30 -3.87 -22.80
C VAL A 38 5.91 -4.19 -21.43
N THR A 39 7.23 -4.05 -21.31
CA THR A 39 7.94 -4.26 -20.04
C THR A 39 7.53 -3.22 -19.00
N GLU A 40 7.45 -1.95 -19.40
CA GLU A 40 6.99 -0.86 -18.54
C GLU A 40 5.52 -1.05 -18.13
N GLN A 41 4.65 -1.43 -19.07
CA GLN A 41 3.25 -1.74 -18.79
C GLN A 41 3.11 -2.87 -17.77
N ALA A 42 3.87 -3.96 -17.93
CA ALA A 42 3.86 -5.07 -16.96
C ALA A 42 4.30 -4.60 -15.57
N THR A 43 5.31 -3.75 -15.50
CA THR A 43 5.79 -3.14 -14.24
C THR A 43 4.72 -2.24 -13.62
N ASN A 44 4.07 -1.40 -14.41
CA ASN A 44 3.00 -0.52 -13.95
C ASN A 44 1.78 -1.28 -13.45
N VAL A 45 1.42 -2.40 -14.09
CA VAL A 45 0.36 -3.30 -13.61
C VAL A 45 0.75 -3.93 -12.27
N ALA A 46 1.99 -4.41 -12.14
CA ALA A 46 2.48 -4.97 -10.88
C ALA A 46 2.45 -3.92 -9.75
N LEU A 47 2.94 -2.70 -10.01
CA LEU A 47 2.89 -1.59 -9.06
C LEU A 47 1.45 -1.18 -8.72
N GLY A 48 0.54 -1.15 -9.69
CA GLY A 48 -0.88 -0.88 -9.48
C GLY A 48 -1.52 -1.90 -8.53
N ASN A 49 -1.30 -3.19 -8.76
CA ASN A 49 -1.79 -4.26 -7.88
C ASN A 49 -1.25 -4.14 -6.45
N ILE A 50 0.01 -3.73 -6.29
CA ILE A 50 0.61 -3.47 -4.98
C ILE A 50 -0.11 -2.30 -4.29
N ILE A 51 -0.32 -1.19 -4.99
CA ILE A 51 -1.03 -0.03 -4.46
C ILE A 51 -2.45 -0.41 -4.01
N ASP A 52 -3.18 -1.17 -4.82
CA ASP A 52 -4.54 -1.62 -4.49
C ASP A 52 -4.55 -2.48 -3.21
N ALA A 53 -3.57 -3.39 -3.07
CA ALA A 53 -3.43 -4.21 -1.88
C ALA A 53 -3.12 -3.37 -0.63
N TYR A 54 -2.24 -2.37 -0.73
CA TYR A 54 -1.94 -1.46 0.37
C TYR A 54 -3.14 -0.60 0.77
N GLN A 55 -3.92 -0.12 -0.21
CA GLN A 55 -5.14 0.66 0.07
C GLN A 55 -6.20 -0.18 0.80
N ALA A 56 -6.40 -1.43 0.36
CA ALA A 56 -7.31 -2.35 1.03
C ALA A 56 -6.85 -2.66 2.46
N ASN A 57 -5.53 -2.87 2.66
CA ASN A 57 -4.95 -3.10 3.99
C ASN A 57 -5.13 -1.89 4.91
N ASP A 58 -4.84 -0.67 4.42
CA ASP A 58 -5.02 0.55 5.21
C ASP A 58 -6.49 0.77 5.59
N ALA A 59 -7.43 0.54 4.68
CA ALA A 59 -8.85 0.59 4.98
C ALA A 59 -9.26 -0.43 6.06
N ALA A 60 -8.76 -1.66 5.97
CA ALA A 60 -9.00 -2.70 6.97
C ALA A 60 -8.38 -2.36 8.34
N ASN A 61 -7.16 -1.83 8.35
CA ASN A 61 -6.48 -1.38 9.56
C ASN A 61 -7.22 -0.22 10.22
N ARG A 62 -7.65 0.79 9.45
CA ARG A 62 -8.48 1.88 9.98
C ARG A 62 -9.76 1.35 10.60
N ALA A 63 -10.47 0.43 9.93
CA ALA A 63 -11.67 -0.20 10.47
C ALA A 63 -11.39 -1.00 11.76
N SER A 64 -10.27 -1.73 11.82
CA SER A 64 -9.85 -2.46 13.02
C SER A 64 -9.55 -1.52 14.18
N THR A 65 -8.78 -0.46 13.92
CA THR A 65 -8.44 0.57 14.93
C THR A 65 -9.70 1.26 15.46
N THR A 66 -10.66 1.60 14.59
CA THR A 66 -11.94 2.17 15.03
C THR A 66 -12.70 1.23 15.96
N ARG A 67 -12.80 -0.07 15.61
CA ARG A 67 -13.46 -1.08 16.45
C ARG A 67 -12.74 -1.25 17.79
N GLN A 68 -11.41 -1.28 17.80
CA GLN A 68 -10.62 -1.38 19.04
C GLN A 68 -10.85 -0.16 19.93
N LEU A 69 -10.82 1.05 19.37
CA LEU A 69 -11.03 2.28 20.12
C LEU A 69 -12.43 2.36 20.73
N GLU A 70 -13.45 1.91 19.99
CA GLU A 70 -14.82 1.83 20.49
C GLU A 70 -14.95 0.83 21.65
N ASN A 71 -14.32 -0.35 21.53
CA ASN A 71 -14.31 -1.34 22.58
C ASN A 71 -13.61 -0.84 23.84
N GLU A 72 -12.44 -0.20 23.70
CA GLU A 72 -11.71 0.41 24.81
C GLU A 72 -12.53 1.50 25.52
N ARG A 73 -13.23 2.35 24.75
CA ARG A 73 -14.14 3.36 25.32
C ARG A 73 -15.27 2.72 26.12
N LYS A 74 -15.87 1.65 25.60
CA LYS A 74 -16.92 0.90 26.29
C LYS A 74 -16.41 0.28 27.59
N LEU A 75 -15.27 -0.41 27.52
CA LEU A 75 -14.64 -1.06 28.68
C LEU A 75 -14.29 -0.04 29.78
N ARG A 76 -13.72 1.12 29.39
CA ARG A 76 -13.45 2.21 30.34
C ARG A 76 -14.72 2.72 31.01
N ASN A 77 -15.77 2.97 30.24
CA ASN A 77 -17.05 3.43 30.80
C ASN A 77 -17.68 2.41 31.75
N GLU A 78 -17.66 1.12 31.38
CA GLU A 78 -18.15 0.04 32.26
C GLU A 78 -17.31 -0.08 33.54
N SER A 79 -15.99 0.05 33.43
CA SER A 79 -15.07 0.02 34.57
C SER A 79 -15.31 1.19 35.52
N ASP A 80 -15.44 2.41 34.98
CA ASP A 80 -15.69 3.62 35.75
C ASP A 80 -17.02 3.53 36.50
N GLU A 81 -18.04 2.99 35.86
CA GLU A 81 -19.36 2.78 36.47
C GLU A 81 -19.31 1.72 37.58
N ARG A 82 -18.61 0.60 37.37
CA ARG A 82 -18.40 -0.41 38.43
C ARG A 82 -17.64 0.17 39.62
N LEU A 83 -16.59 0.95 39.36
CA LEU A 83 -15.82 1.62 40.40
C LEU A 83 -16.67 2.62 41.18
N ARG A 84 -17.54 3.38 40.49
CA ARG A 84 -18.47 4.31 41.13
C ARG A 84 -19.43 3.59 42.08
N ARG A 85 -20.04 2.48 41.63
CA ARG A 85 -20.93 1.66 42.46
C ARG A 85 -20.21 1.07 43.66
N PHE A 86 -19.00 0.54 43.46
CA PHE A 86 -18.18 0.01 44.54
C PHE A 86 -17.90 1.07 45.61
N LYS A 87 -17.47 2.27 45.20
CA LYS A 87 -17.23 3.39 46.14
C LYS A 87 -18.51 3.78 46.89
N ALA A 88 -19.64 3.90 46.20
CA ALA A 88 -20.91 4.23 46.82
C ALA A 88 -21.37 3.16 47.85
N SER A 89 -21.14 1.87 47.59
CA SER A 89 -21.42 0.82 48.56
C SER A 89 -20.43 0.80 49.73
N ALA A 90 -19.17 1.19 49.48
CA ALA A 90 -18.14 1.27 50.50
C ALA A 90 -18.39 2.45 51.46
N GLU A 91 -18.87 3.60 50.98
CA GLU A 91 -19.14 4.78 51.83
C GLU A 91 -20.07 4.52 53.04
N SER A 92 -20.90 3.47 53.01
CA SER A 92 -21.74 3.07 54.15
C SER A 92 -21.05 2.17 55.19
N ASP A 93 -19.82 1.72 54.95
CA ASP A 93 -19.07 0.79 55.81
C ASP A 93 -17.82 1.48 56.43
N ASP A 94 -17.81 1.63 57.76
CA ASP A 94 -16.78 2.34 58.55
C ASP A 94 -15.37 1.71 58.42
N CYS A 95 -15.30 0.43 58.03
CA CYS A 95 -14.05 -0.27 57.72
C CYS A 95 -13.43 0.13 56.37
N SER A 96 -14.21 0.63 55.43
CA SER A 96 -13.74 0.92 54.06
C SER A 96 -13.17 2.35 53.88
N ILE A 97 -13.53 3.26 54.79
CA ILE A 97 -13.09 4.67 54.79
C ILE A 97 -11.80 4.83 55.60
N LYS A 98 -11.51 3.89 56.50
CA LYS A 98 -10.26 3.89 57.26
C LYS A 98 -9.10 3.50 56.35
N PRO A 99 -7.99 4.26 56.35
CA PRO A 99 -6.80 3.85 55.62
C PRO A 99 -6.36 2.47 56.10
N LEU A 100 -6.00 1.59 55.14
CA LEU A 100 -5.51 0.25 55.46
C LEU A 100 -4.34 0.39 56.45
N PRO A 101 -4.37 -0.28 57.62
CA PRO A 101 -3.27 -0.20 58.56
C PRO A 101 -1.99 -0.69 57.89
N ASP A 102 -0.89 0.03 58.06
CA ASP A 102 0.39 -0.14 57.35
C ASP A 102 0.89 -1.60 57.30
N ALA A 103 0.65 -2.35 58.39
CA ALA A 103 0.98 -3.77 58.52
C ALA A 103 0.24 -4.70 57.52
N SER A 104 -0.90 -4.28 56.97
CA SER A 104 -1.69 -5.07 56.01
C SER A 104 -1.34 -4.82 54.54
N ILE A 105 -0.67 -3.70 54.23
CA ILE A 105 -0.16 -3.40 52.88
C ILE A 105 0.99 -4.34 52.51
N VAL A 106 1.81 -4.72 53.51
CA VAL A 106 2.91 -5.69 53.35
C VAL A 106 2.43 -7.06 52.85
N ILE A 107 1.21 -7.47 53.20
CA ILE A 107 0.65 -8.78 52.82
C ILE A 107 0.13 -8.80 51.37
N LEU A 108 -0.20 -7.65 50.78
CA LEU A 108 -0.73 -7.55 49.42
C LEU A 108 0.35 -7.38 48.34
N GLN A 109 1.61 -7.24 48.75
CA GLN A 109 2.76 -6.97 47.88
C GLN A 109 3.65 -8.21 47.63
N GLU A 110 3.29 -9.37 48.19
CA GLU A 110 3.84 -10.70 47.85
C GLU A 110 3.03 -11.39 46.74
#